data_AF-A0A6L9IRA3-F1
#
_entry.id   AF-A0A6L9IRA3-F1
#
_cell.length_a   1.000
_cell.length_b   1.000
_cell.length_c   1.000
_cell.angle_alpha   90.00
_cell.angle_beta   90.00
_cell.angle_gamma   90.00
#
_symmetry.space_group_name_H-M   'P 1'
#
loop_
_entity.id
_entity.type
_entity.pdbx_description
1 polymer ?
#
loop_
_entity_poly.entity_id
_entity_poly.type
_entity_poly.pdbx_seq_one_letter_code
_entity_poly.pdbx_strand_id
1 'polypeptide(L)' 'DVISLAVDGREYQFTVPATLDVSKGDVVYIRTSAVTGVHVPPDAAYNTAGTDATDLALFRATADKDTNNVVTGILLSGR' A
#
# COMPACT_ATOMS: atom_id res chain seq x y z
N ASP A 1 2.48 -14.29 -31.37
CA ASP A 1 1.79 -13.48 -30.36
C ASP A 1 2.67 -13.47 -29.13
N VAL A 2 3.16 -12.31 -28.69
CA VAL A 2 4.12 -12.22 -27.58
C VAL A 2 3.57 -11.21 -26.58
N ILE A 3 3.10 -11.73 -25.44
CA ILE A 3 2.73 -10.92 -24.28
C ILE A 3 4.04 -10.59 -23.55
N SER A 4 4.44 -9.32 -23.59
CA SER A 4 5.58 -8.84 -22.79
C SER A 4 5.16 -8.72 -21.33
N LEU A 5 5.61 -9.65 -20.49
CA LEU A 5 5.41 -9.61 -19.06
C LEU A 5 6.59 -8.89 -18.39
N ALA A 6 6.52 -7.57 -18.27
CA ALA A 6 7.46 -6.81 -17.45
C ALA A 6 7.04 -6.95 -15.98
N VAL A 7 7.64 -7.88 -15.23
CA VAL A 7 7.45 -7.97 -13.78
C VAL A 7 8.54 -7.14 -13.11
N ASP A 8 8.24 -5.88 -12.78
CA ASP A 8 9.07 -5.16 -11.81
C ASP A 8 8.76 -5.75 -10.43
N GLY A 9 9.48 -6.82 -10.08
CA GLY A 9 9.35 -7.54 -8.83
C GLY A 9 10.16 -6.93 -7.70
N ARG A 10 10.51 -5.64 -7.80
CA ARG A 10 11.26 -4.94 -6.75
C ARG A 10 10.39 -4.79 -5.53
N GLU A 11 10.88 -5.34 -4.43
CA GLU A 11 10.29 -5.17 -3.13
C GLU A 11 10.83 -3.89 -2.48
N TYR A 12 9.94 -3.18 -1.81
CA TYR A 12 10.23 -1.98 -1.04
C TYR A 12 9.71 -2.17 0.38
N GLN A 13 10.30 -1.42 1.31
CA GLN A 13 9.81 -1.35 2.69
C GLN A 13 8.94 -0.10 2.85
N PHE A 14 7.77 -0.29 3.45
CA PHE A 14 6.80 0.74 3.73
C PHE A 14 6.54 0.80 5.23
N THR A 15 6.60 1.99 5.82
CA THR A 15 6.09 2.21 7.18
C THR A 15 4.60 2.51 7.09
N VAL A 16 3.77 1.76 7.82
CA VAL A 16 2.32 1.95 7.90
C VAL A 16 1.91 2.34 9.32
N PRO A 17 0.68 2.88 9.52
CA PRO A 17 0.19 3.20 10.85
C PRO A 17 0.17 1.98 11.77
N ALA A 18 0.43 2.20 13.07
CA ALA A 18 0.51 1.11 14.04
C ALA A 18 -0.81 0.33 14.19
N THR A 19 -1.94 1.00 14.01
CA THR A 19 -3.29 0.44 14.10
C THR A 19 -3.74 -0.30 12.84
N LEU A 20 -2.98 -0.22 11.74
CA LEU A 20 -3.32 -0.92 10.50
C LEU A 20 -2.77 -2.34 10.53
N ASP A 21 -3.64 -3.33 10.53
CA ASP A 21 -3.25 -4.72 10.34
C ASP A 21 -3.00 -4.98 8.86
N VAL A 22 -1.80 -5.48 8.54
CA VAL A 22 -1.40 -5.83 7.18
C VAL A 22 -0.77 -7.21 7.21
N SER A 23 -1.40 -8.14 6.51
CA SER A 23 -0.92 -9.49 6.29
C SER A 23 -0.36 -9.66 4.88
N LYS A 24 0.47 -10.67 4.70
CA LYS A 24 0.99 -11.06 3.39
C LYS A 24 -0.17 -11.30 2.41
N GLY A 25 -0.08 -10.65 1.26
CA GLY A 25 -1.09 -10.72 0.19
C GLY A 25 -2.08 -9.56 0.20
N ASP A 26 -2.20 -8.83 1.31
CA ASP A 26 -3.06 -7.66 1.40
C ASP A 26 -2.59 -6.56 0.45
N VAL A 27 -3.56 -5.78 -0.04
CA VAL A 27 -3.29 -4.53 -0.73
C VAL A 27 -3.54 -3.40 0.25
N VAL A 28 -2.55 -2.52 0.41
CA VAL A 28 -2.68 -1.31 1.22
C VAL A 28 -3.10 -0.17 0.30
N TYR A 29 -4.13 0.55 0.72
CA TYR A 29 -4.75 1.67 0.03
C TYR A 29 -4.53 2.96 0.80
N ILE A 30 -4.48 4.09 0.08
CA ILE A 30 -4.55 5.44 0.61
C ILE A 30 -5.86 6.08 0.18
N ARG A 31 -6.69 6.48 1.14
CA ARG A 31 -7.87 7.30 0.88
C ARG A 31 -7.46 8.73 0.59
N THR A 32 -7.45 9.10 -0.69
CA THR A 32 -6.97 10.42 -1.14
C THR A 32 -7.82 11.57 -0.62
N SER A 33 -9.12 11.37 -0.39
CA SER A 33 -10.00 12.37 0.21
C SER A 33 -9.66 12.73 1.66
N ALA A 34 -8.96 11.84 2.37
CA ALA A 34 -8.50 12.09 3.74
C ALA A 34 -7.13 12.80 3.80
N VAL A 35 -6.44 12.97 2.67
CA VAL A 35 -5.15 13.65 2.59
C VAL A 35 -5.37 15.14 2.39
N THR A 36 -5.39 15.92 3.48
CA THR A 36 -5.65 17.37 3.43
C THR A 36 -4.43 18.19 3.84
N GLY A 37 -4.00 19.13 3.00
CA GLY A 37 -3.05 20.20 3.35
C GLY A 37 -1.59 19.79 3.57
N VAL A 38 -1.29 18.49 3.59
CA VAL A 38 0.07 17.94 3.70
C VAL A 38 0.32 16.91 2.60
N HIS A 39 1.56 16.85 2.09
CA HIS A 39 1.99 15.85 1.10
C HIS A 39 2.31 14.48 1.72
N VAL A 40 1.86 14.24 2.96
CA VAL A 40 2.03 12.98 3.69
C VAL A 40 0.64 12.51 4.11
N PRO A 41 0.20 11.31 3.70
CA PRO A 41 -1.09 10.78 4.13
C PRO A 41 -1.15 10.65 5.66
N PRO A 42 -2.21 11.14 6.33
CA PRO A 42 -2.40 10.88 7.75
C PRO A 42 -2.76 9.41 7.98
N ASP A 43 -2.56 8.92 9.21
CA ASP A 43 -2.79 7.51 9.56
C ASP A 43 -4.18 7.00 9.18
N ALA A 44 -5.22 7.83 9.39
CA ALA A 44 -6.60 7.49 9.07
C ALA A 44 -6.89 7.32 7.57
N ALA A 45 -5.96 7.72 6.68
CA ALA A 45 -6.09 7.52 5.25
C ALA A 45 -5.72 6.09 4.83
N TYR A 46 -4.90 5.37 5.61
CA TYR A 46 -4.46 4.03 5.26
C TYR A 46 -5.55 3.01 5.56
N ASN A 47 -5.78 2.08 4.63
CA ASN A 47 -6.70 0.97 4.84
C ASN A 47 -6.34 -0.25 3.96
N THR A 48 -6.90 -1.41 4.26
CA THR A 48 -6.73 -2.66 3.47
C THR A 48 -8.00 -3.10 2.75
N ALA A 49 -9.11 -2.36 2.90
CA ALA A 49 -10.41 -2.75 2.37
C ALA A 49 -10.65 -2.24 0.94
N GLY A 50 -10.11 -1.06 0.58
CA GLY A 50 -10.24 -0.48 -0.75
C GLY A 50 -11.69 -0.26 -1.20
N THR A 51 -12.58 0.12 -0.28
CA THR A 51 -14.03 0.21 -0.52
C THR A 51 -14.50 1.58 -0.98
N ASP A 52 -13.70 2.64 -0.79
CA ASP A 52 -14.05 4.01 -1.18
C ASP A 52 -13.58 4.31 -2.61
N ALA A 53 -14.34 5.10 -3.37
CA ALA A 53 -13.97 5.50 -4.73
C ALA A 53 -12.66 6.32 -4.78
N THR A 54 -12.24 6.89 -3.66
CA THR A 54 -11.01 7.68 -3.50
C THR A 54 -9.84 6.88 -2.93
N ASP A 55 -10.02 5.58 -2.71
CA ASP A 55 -8.96 4.67 -2.25
C ASP A 55 -8.01 4.33 -3.42
N LEU A 56 -6.76 4.76 -3.30
CA LEU A 56 -5.70 4.46 -4.25
C LEU A 56 -4.86 3.29 -3.75
N ALA A 57 -4.77 2.20 -4.52
CA ALA A 57 -3.90 1.07 -4.19
C ALA A 57 -2.42 1.49 -4.24
N LEU A 58 -1.74 1.42 -3.10
CA LEU A 58 -0.35 1.85 -2.96
C LEU A 58 0.62 0.70 -3.24
N PHE A 59 0.52 -0.38 -2.47
CA PHE A 59 1.39 -1.54 -2.59
C PHE A 59 0.66 -2.83 -2.20
N ARG A 60 1.18 -3.98 -2.66
CA ARG A 60 0.78 -5.30 -2.18
C ARG A 60 1.82 -5.85 -1.23
N ALA A 61 1.40 -6.25 -0.04
CA ALA A 61 2.28 -6.83 0.97
C ALA A 61 2.80 -8.22 0.52
N THR A 62 4.11 -8.42 0.60
CA THR A 62 4.75 -9.72 0.34
C THR A 62 5.20 -10.43 1.63
N ALA A 63 5.16 -9.71 2.76
CA ALA A 63 5.33 -10.21 4.12
C ALA A 63 4.31 -9.54 5.06
N ASP A 64 4.11 -10.12 6.24
CA ASP A 64 3.31 -9.52 7.31
C ASP A 64 3.99 -8.26 7.87
N LYS A 65 3.20 -7.35 8.46
CA LYS A 65 3.73 -6.19 9.20
C LYS A 65 4.59 -6.65 10.39
N ASP A 66 5.77 -6.09 10.52
CA ASP A 66 6.67 -6.37 11.64
C ASP A 66 6.34 -5.54 12.89
N THR A 67 7.10 -5.75 13.97
CA THR A 67 6.92 -5.05 15.25
C THR A 67 7.26 -3.55 15.19
N ASN A 68 7.91 -3.08 14.13
CA ASN A 68 8.27 -1.69 13.89
C ASN A 68 7.29 -0.99 12.93
N ASN A 69 6.17 -1.64 12.59
CA ASN A 69 5.19 -1.20 11.59
C ASN A 69 5.76 -1.09 10.17
N VAL A 70 6.76 -1.90 9.85
CA VAL A 70 7.32 -2.01 8.50
C VAL A 70 6.69 -3.19 7.78
N VAL A 71 6.29 -2.97 6.53
CA VAL A 71 5.77 -3.99 5.62
C VAL A 71 6.64 -4.01 4.37
N THR A 72 7.13 -5.19 3.99
CA THR A 72 7.75 -5.39 2.69
C THR A 72 6.67 -5.67 1.64
N GLY A 73 6.75 -5.00 0.49
CA GLY A 73 5.76 -5.17 -0.56
C GLY A 73 6.20 -4.66 -1.93
N ILE A 74 5.37 -4.94 -2.92
CA ILE A 74 5.56 -4.47 -4.31
C ILE A 74 4.69 -3.23 -4.52
N LEU A 75 5.31 -2.15 -4.97
CA LEU A 75 4.61 -0.90 -5.29
C LEU A 75 3.65 -1.13 -6.47
N LEU A 76 2.40 -0.70 -6.31
CA LEU A 76 1.35 -0.79 -7.32
C LEU A 76 1.02 0.57 -7.94
N SER A 77 1.19 1.65 -7.17
CA SER A 77 0.96 3.02 -7.64
C SER A 77 2.13 3.48 -8.52
N GLY A 78 1.84 3.82 -9.78
CA GLY A 78 2.84 4.31 -10.76
C GLY A 78 3.04 3.44 -12.01
N ARG A 79 2.20 2.41 -12.20
CA ARG A 79 2.18 1.57 -13.41
C ARG A 79 1.01 1.89 -14.33
#